data_AF-A0A2N2JY44-F1
#
_entry.id   AF-A0A2N2JY44-F1
#
_cell.length_a   1.000
_cell.length_b   1.000
_cell.length_c   1.000
_cell.angle_alpha   90.00
_cell.angle_beta   90.00
_cell.angle_gamma   90.00
#
_symmetry.space_group_name_H-M   'P 1'
#
loop_
_entity.id
_entity.type
_entity.pdbx_description
1 polymer ?
#
loop_
_entity_poly.entity_id
_entity_poly.type
_entity_poly.pdbx_seq_one_letter_code
_entity_poly.pdbx_strand_id
1 'polypeptide(L)'
;MTQSVILAKGSFSKDFAKRLIDYYRSVDGGGSYAERKLRQWESEAGVVLYEARRGSTPAGWVVYKPESSAIEELIVQKDEAGLKEAIMDAVIGQESLVSAELLQKDMGKYRWMLKYGFRPTRRFTRDGSGLVKMDLSIAVYLRKVKGKPPAKSYPNSEKVIIEKVPPTRSPEELKGSLMNLIDSLGGLERFVKQGQNVVIKPNVVADHGFREGKYHGGVVTDVRLVRALLEILLPVAGKVTVAEGASINRAETGKLFEHYGYDRLKEMDPKRVSLVDLNADGLIRKTVPNGKRMLSREIPLTLEQADVIISVPVMKTHFAALVSLSIKNLQGAIAPLEKYMSHFFGLWQNLINIHHLVKPKLVIVDGLTAQENFGPVYGTPKTMNLLIGGTNPVAVDATTARIMGFDPLLSPPILFAYMQGLGPVEPEKIQVLGASIEEVTETFKEAEVDVSGGKRFLVYDGGACGGCRGYLHYVLKKLRRPDPKHPGINLIDRPFEKRVSVFLGPETEVEPSPDETNVFLGICQQHHAEAGKHLPGCPPHAEVIMKGLYSLYPDVERPRYADEHAEDKLEKMLMEVLKEE
;
A
#
# COMPACT_ATOMS: atom_id res chain seq x y z
N MET A 1 31.26 17.40 -11.50
CA MET A 1 29.83 17.05 -11.37
C MET A 1 29.46 16.15 -12.53
N THR A 2 29.13 14.89 -12.27
CA THR A 2 28.60 13.99 -13.30
C THR A 2 27.23 14.51 -13.73
N GLN A 3 27.10 14.91 -15.00
CA GLN A 3 25.81 15.37 -15.53
C GLN A 3 24.75 14.28 -15.35
N SER A 4 23.55 14.68 -14.91
CA SER A 4 22.40 13.79 -14.74
C SER A 4 21.90 13.29 -16.10
N VAL A 5 21.37 12.06 -16.11
CA VAL A 5 20.69 11.51 -17.29
C VAL A 5 19.29 12.09 -17.37
N ILE A 6 18.92 12.54 -18.56
CA ILE A 6 17.56 13.00 -18.89
C ILE A 6 16.97 12.05 -19.92
N LEU A 7 15.67 11.78 -19.79
CA LEU A 7 14.90 10.99 -20.74
C LEU A 7 14.02 11.93 -21.58
N ALA A 8 13.98 11.69 -22.88
CA ALA A 8 13.07 12.36 -23.80
C ALA A 8 12.38 11.30 -24.69
N LYS A 9 11.14 11.56 -25.12
CA LYS A 9 10.49 10.68 -26.09
C LYS A 9 11.30 10.66 -27.39
N GLY A 10 11.65 9.46 -27.86
CA GLY A 10 12.37 9.21 -29.10
C GLY A 10 11.53 8.45 -30.11
N SER A 11 12.19 7.90 -31.13
CA SER A 11 11.58 7.06 -32.16
C SER A 11 12.40 5.79 -32.37
N PHE A 12 11.74 4.71 -32.81
CA PHE A 12 12.38 3.44 -33.16
C PHE A 12 13.26 3.61 -34.41
N SER A 13 14.44 4.17 -34.21
CA SER A 13 15.37 4.51 -35.29
C SER A 13 16.14 3.28 -35.79
N LYS A 14 16.70 3.39 -37.01
CA LYS A 14 17.58 2.35 -37.56
C LYS A 14 18.79 2.08 -36.66
N ASP A 15 19.32 3.09 -35.97
CA ASP A 15 20.45 2.91 -35.03
C ASP A 15 20.03 2.10 -33.80
N PHE A 16 18.88 2.42 -33.20
CA PHE A 16 18.31 1.64 -32.11
C PHE A 16 18.07 0.18 -32.53
N ALA A 17 17.41 -0.03 -33.67
CA ALA A 17 17.11 -1.37 -34.18
C ALA A 17 18.39 -2.20 -34.42
N LYS A 18 19.41 -1.60 -35.05
CA LYS A 18 20.70 -2.25 -35.28
C LYS A 18 21.35 -2.66 -33.96
N ARG A 19 21.43 -1.76 -32.99
CA ARG A 19 22.04 -2.04 -31.67
C ARG A 19 21.31 -3.12 -30.90
N LEU A 20 19.98 -3.11 -30.94
CA LEU A 20 19.17 -4.14 -30.29
C LEU A 20 19.42 -5.52 -30.90
N ILE A 21 19.42 -5.62 -32.24
CA ILE A 21 19.70 -6.88 -32.94
C ILE A 21 21.12 -7.37 -32.63
N ASP A 22 22.11 -6.48 -32.72
CA ASP A 22 23.51 -6.82 -32.42
C ASP A 22 23.68 -7.32 -30.98
N TYR A 23 22.99 -6.70 -30.01
CA TYR A 23 22.98 -7.18 -28.62
C TYR A 23 22.43 -8.62 -28.53
N TYR A 24 21.24 -8.86 -29.08
CA TYR A 24 20.56 -10.14 -28.95
C TYR A 24 21.16 -11.28 -29.77
N ARG A 25 21.93 -11.00 -30.84
CA ARG A 25 22.67 -12.05 -31.58
C ARG A 25 23.52 -12.92 -30.66
N SER A 26 24.15 -12.31 -29.65
CA SER A 26 24.95 -13.03 -28.66
C SER A 26 24.13 -13.72 -27.56
N VAL A 27 22.87 -13.32 -27.36
CA VAL A 27 22.00 -13.81 -26.28
C VAL A 27 21.13 -14.98 -26.73
N ASP A 28 20.49 -14.89 -27.90
CA ASP A 28 19.56 -15.92 -28.40
C ASP A 28 20.09 -16.73 -29.59
N GLY A 29 21.33 -16.45 -30.03
CA GLY A 29 22.02 -17.17 -31.10
C GLY A 29 21.63 -16.76 -32.53
N GLY A 30 20.84 -15.69 -32.71
CA GLY A 30 20.45 -15.23 -34.05
C GLY A 30 19.80 -13.85 -34.15
N GLY A 31 19.51 -13.17 -33.05
CA GLY A 31 18.81 -11.88 -33.02
C GLY A 31 17.29 -11.97 -33.25
N SER A 32 16.75 -13.19 -33.34
CA SER A 32 15.35 -13.43 -33.69
C SER A 32 14.37 -12.79 -32.71
N TYR A 33 14.71 -12.78 -31.42
CA TYR A 33 13.92 -12.15 -30.37
C TYR A 33 13.82 -10.64 -30.58
N ALA A 34 14.95 -9.97 -30.86
CA ALA A 34 14.99 -8.53 -31.13
C ALA A 34 14.17 -8.15 -32.35
N GLU A 35 14.28 -8.89 -33.45
CA GLU A 35 13.51 -8.64 -34.66
C GLU A 35 12.00 -8.78 -34.44
N ARG A 36 11.58 -9.74 -33.61
CA ARG A 36 10.15 -9.88 -33.23
C ARG A 36 9.70 -8.71 -32.36
N LYS A 37 10.47 -8.34 -31.34
CA LYS A 37 10.14 -7.21 -30.45
C LYS A 37 10.06 -5.88 -31.19
N LEU A 38 10.96 -5.60 -32.13
CA LEU A 38 10.89 -4.39 -32.96
C LEU A 38 9.59 -4.31 -33.75
N ARG A 39 9.23 -5.40 -34.46
CA ARG A 39 7.95 -5.47 -35.20
C ARG A 39 6.75 -5.28 -34.28
N GLN A 40 6.79 -5.89 -33.09
CA GLN A 40 5.75 -5.72 -32.09
C GLN A 40 5.62 -4.24 -31.69
N TRP A 41 6.70 -3.60 -31.25
CA TRP A 41 6.68 -2.21 -30.78
C TRP A 41 6.30 -1.20 -31.86
N GLU A 42 6.67 -1.44 -33.11
CA GLU A 42 6.26 -0.60 -34.25
C GLU A 42 4.74 -0.69 -34.52
N SER A 43 4.13 -1.83 -34.20
CA SER A 43 2.69 -2.08 -34.39
C SER A 43 1.83 -1.83 -33.15
N GLU A 44 2.43 -1.83 -31.96
CA GLU A 44 1.72 -1.77 -30.68
C GLU A 44 1.53 -0.31 -30.23
N ALA A 45 0.27 0.12 -30.22
CA ALA A 45 -0.09 1.42 -29.67
C ALA A 45 0.23 1.49 -28.16
N GLY A 46 0.88 2.56 -27.74
CA GLY A 46 1.13 2.84 -26.32
C GLY A 46 2.52 2.47 -25.81
N VAL A 47 3.36 1.76 -26.57
CA VAL A 47 4.77 1.57 -26.20
C VAL A 47 5.55 2.87 -26.45
N VAL A 48 6.37 3.28 -25.48
CA VAL A 48 7.17 4.51 -25.53
C VAL A 48 8.64 4.16 -25.58
N LEU A 49 9.37 4.72 -26.55
CA LEU A 49 10.83 4.73 -26.54
C LEU A 49 11.32 6.03 -25.91
N TYR A 50 12.07 5.92 -24.82
CA TYR A 50 12.84 7.03 -24.27
C TYR A 50 14.27 7.01 -24.78
N GLU A 51 14.75 8.15 -25.28
CA GLU A 51 16.16 8.42 -25.50
C GLU A 51 16.77 8.99 -24.21
N ALA A 52 17.77 8.29 -23.68
CA ALA A 52 18.56 8.76 -22.56
C ALA A 52 19.72 9.61 -23.06
N ARG A 53 19.93 10.78 -22.45
CA ARG A 53 21.02 11.71 -22.78
C ARG A 53 21.74 12.19 -21.53
N ARG A 54 23.05 12.41 -21.65
CA ARG A 54 23.89 13.07 -20.65
C ARG A 54 24.37 14.40 -21.25
N GLY A 55 23.73 15.49 -20.83
CA GLY A 55 23.86 16.76 -21.55
C GLY A 55 23.39 16.62 -23.00
N SER A 56 24.24 16.96 -23.96
CA SER A 56 23.99 16.77 -25.40
C SER A 56 24.36 15.37 -25.92
N THR A 57 25.00 14.53 -25.10
CA THR A 57 25.53 13.23 -25.55
C THR A 57 24.45 12.14 -25.42
N PRO A 58 24.10 11.44 -26.50
CA PRO A 58 23.24 10.27 -26.44
C PRO A 58 23.87 9.16 -25.58
N ALA A 59 23.09 8.57 -24.69
CA ALA A 59 23.56 7.61 -23.70
C ALA A 59 22.95 6.22 -23.86
N GLY A 60 21.70 6.14 -24.35
CA GLY A 60 21.02 4.88 -24.57
C GLY A 60 19.54 5.07 -24.85
N TRP A 61 18.80 3.97 -24.79
CA TRP A 61 17.37 3.92 -24.98
C TRP A 61 16.71 3.05 -23.92
N VAL A 62 15.47 3.38 -23.59
CA VAL A 62 14.58 2.57 -22.76
C VAL A 62 13.28 2.38 -23.51
N VAL A 63 12.85 1.14 -23.70
CA VAL A 63 11.50 0.83 -24.16
C VAL A 63 10.63 0.61 -22.93
N TYR A 64 9.57 1.40 -22.81
CA TYR A 64 8.68 1.42 -21.67
C TYR A 64 7.23 1.27 -22.11
N LYS A 65 6.47 0.42 -21.42
CA LYS A 65 5.03 0.23 -21.58
C LYS A 65 4.31 0.89 -20.41
N PRO A 66 3.70 2.09 -20.61
CA PRO A 66 3.02 2.84 -19.55
C PRO A 66 1.83 2.11 -18.94
N GLU A 67 1.08 1.35 -19.75
CA GLU A 67 -0.12 0.63 -19.32
C GLU A 67 0.16 -0.34 -18.17
N SER A 68 1.29 -1.04 -18.22
CA SER A 68 1.72 -2.02 -17.20
C SER A 68 2.85 -1.52 -16.31
N SER A 69 3.30 -0.28 -16.52
CA SER A 69 4.53 0.28 -15.96
C SER A 69 5.72 -0.68 -16.05
N ALA A 70 5.96 -1.20 -17.25
CA ALA A 70 6.99 -2.20 -17.51
C ALA A 70 8.08 -1.68 -18.45
N ILE A 71 9.33 -1.85 -18.04
CA ILE A 71 10.49 -1.69 -18.92
C ILE A 71 10.62 -2.96 -19.74
N GLU A 72 10.44 -2.85 -21.05
CA GLU A 72 10.62 -3.98 -21.96
C GLU A 72 12.05 -4.09 -22.47
N GLU A 73 12.79 -2.98 -22.45
CA GLU A 73 14.20 -2.97 -22.85
C GLU A 73 14.96 -1.75 -22.29
N LEU A 74 16.25 -1.93 -22.02
CA LEU A 74 17.23 -0.89 -21.78
C LEU A 74 18.54 -1.24 -22.51
N ILE A 75 18.90 -0.44 -23.52
CA ILE A 75 20.15 -0.57 -24.27
C ILE A 75 20.98 0.70 -24.10
N VAL A 76 22.26 0.56 -23.75
CA VAL A 76 23.21 1.67 -23.67
C VAL A 76 23.99 1.81 -24.98
N GLN A 77 24.39 3.04 -25.32
CA GLN A 77 25.24 3.27 -26.50
C GLN A 77 26.68 2.81 -26.30
N LYS A 78 27.20 3.00 -25.09
CA LYS A 78 28.54 2.60 -24.64
C LYS A 78 28.41 1.96 -23.27
N ASP A 79 29.15 0.88 -23.04
CA ASP A 79 29.18 0.23 -21.73
C ASP A 79 30.09 1.05 -20.79
N GLU A 80 29.50 2.04 -20.14
CA GLU A 80 30.14 2.87 -19.12
C GLU A 80 29.62 2.43 -17.74
N ALA A 81 30.55 2.28 -16.77
CA ALA A 81 30.18 1.93 -15.41
C ALA A 81 29.20 2.94 -14.82
N GLY A 82 28.08 2.45 -14.26
CA GLY A 82 27.06 3.30 -13.63
C GLY A 82 26.05 3.92 -14.61
N LEU A 83 26.24 3.80 -15.93
CA LEU A 83 25.34 4.44 -16.88
C LEU A 83 23.95 3.79 -16.91
N LYS A 84 23.88 2.46 -16.87
CA LYS A 84 22.61 1.72 -16.82
C LYS A 84 21.82 2.09 -15.56
N GLU A 85 22.51 2.21 -14.43
CA GLU A 85 21.95 2.64 -13.16
C GLU A 85 21.41 4.08 -13.22
N ALA A 86 22.15 5.00 -13.84
CA ALA A 86 21.72 6.38 -14.00
C ALA A 86 20.50 6.51 -14.92
N ILE A 87 20.43 5.71 -16.00
CA ILE A 87 19.25 5.64 -16.86
C ILE A 87 18.05 5.08 -16.08
N MET A 88 18.23 3.99 -15.34
CA MET A 88 17.16 3.42 -14.52
C MET A 88 16.66 4.40 -13.43
N ASP A 89 17.58 5.13 -12.78
CA ASP A 89 17.23 6.19 -11.83
C ASP A 89 16.41 7.30 -12.49
N ALA A 90 16.71 7.65 -13.75
CA ALA A 90 15.93 8.62 -14.52
C ALA A 90 14.54 8.08 -14.89
N VAL A 91 14.44 6.79 -15.25
CA VAL A 91 13.13 6.14 -15.51
C VAL A 91 12.26 6.17 -14.25
N ILE A 92 12.82 5.80 -13.10
CA ILE A 92 12.09 5.88 -11.82
C ILE A 92 11.70 7.31 -11.48
N GLY A 93 12.57 8.28 -11.79
CA GLY A 93 12.29 9.70 -11.60
C GLY A 93 11.12 10.20 -12.46
N GLN A 94 10.96 9.69 -13.68
CA GLN A 94 9.92 10.12 -14.61
C GLN A 94 8.62 9.30 -14.51
N GLU A 95 8.73 7.99 -14.25
CA GLU A 95 7.61 7.04 -14.27
C GLU A 95 7.22 6.55 -12.88
N SER A 96 7.93 6.91 -11.81
CA SER A 96 7.74 6.40 -10.44
C SER A 96 8.04 4.88 -10.36
N LEU A 97 7.17 4.07 -9.75
CA LEU A 97 7.40 2.64 -9.58
C LEU A 97 7.28 1.88 -10.91
N VAL A 98 8.27 1.05 -11.22
CA VAL A 98 8.36 0.27 -12.46
C VAL A 98 8.59 -1.22 -12.20
N SER A 99 8.22 -2.02 -13.20
CA SER A 99 8.59 -3.42 -13.38
C SER A 99 9.43 -3.56 -14.65
N ALA A 100 9.92 -4.76 -14.95
CA ALA A 100 10.61 -5.07 -16.18
C ALA A 100 10.25 -6.46 -16.69
N GLU A 101 10.29 -6.65 -18.00
CA GLU A 101 10.16 -7.95 -18.66
C GLU A 101 11.46 -8.27 -19.40
N LEU A 102 12.08 -9.40 -19.07
CA LEU A 102 13.33 -9.83 -19.68
C LEU A 102 13.16 -11.17 -20.39
N LEU A 103 13.97 -11.38 -21.44
CA LEU A 103 14.20 -12.71 -22.00
C LEU A 103 14.92 -13.58 -20.96
N GLN A 104 14.40 -14.77 -20.64
CA GLN A 104 15.01 -15.66 -19.64
C GLN A 104 16.44 -16.07 -19.98
N LYS A 105 16.78 -16.13 -21.27
CA LYS A 105 18.15 -16.42 -21.73
C LYS A 105 19.14 -15.29 -21.44
N ASP A 106 18.65 -14.07 -21.20
CA ASP A 106 19.49 -12.90 -20.91
C ASP A 106 19.92 -12.86 -19.43
N MET A 107 20.83 -13.77 -19.08
CA MET A 107 21.37 -13.86 -17.73
C MET A 107 22.20 -12.64 -17.31
N GLY A 108 22.72 -11.87 -18.29
CA GLY A 108 23.44 -10.64 -18.06
C GLY A 108 22.53 -9.56 -17.49
N LYS A 109 21.43 -9.24 -18.19
CA LYS A 109 20.44 -8.29 -17.67
C LYS A 109 19.77 -8.79 -16.40
N TYR A 110 19.47 -10.09 -16.32
CA TYR A 110 18.88 -10.68 -15.11
C TYR A 110 19.73 -10.40 -13.85
N ARG A 111 21.04 -10.71 -13.90
CA ARG A 111 21.96 -10.45 -12.78
C ARG A 111 22.11 -8.96 -12.47
N TRP A 112 22.18 -8.12 -13.50
CA TRP A 112 22.25 -6.67 -13.31
C TRP A 112 20.98 -6.13 -12.64
N MET A 113 19.80 -6.55 -13.08
CA MET A 113 18.52 -6.16 -12.49
C MET A 113 18.39 -6.62 -11.03
N LEU A 114 18.82 -7.85 -10.71
CA LEU A 114 18.90 -8.32 -9.32
C LEU A 114 19.77 -7.39 -8.46
N LYS A 115 20.98 -7.06 -8.95
CA LYS A 115 21.92 -6.15 -8.27
C LYS A 115 21.35 -4.75 -8.09
N TYR A 116 20.62 -4.24 -9.08
CA TYR A 116 19.96 -2.94 -8.99
C TYR A 116 18.85 -2.93 -7.93
N GLY A 117 18.12 -4.04 -7.78
CA GLY A 117 17.05 -4.15 -6.79
C GLY A 117 15.74 -4.76 -7.30
N PHE A 118 15.69 -5.24 -8.53
CA PHE A 118 14.53 -5.93 -9.10
C PHE A 118 14.47 -7.39 -8.66
N ARG A 119 13.27 -7.98 -8.56
CA ARG A 119 13.07 -9.34 -8.08
C ARG A 119 12.20 -10.15 -9.04
N PRO A 120 12.57 -11.41 -9.35
CA PRO A 120 11.89 -12.22 -10.35
C PRO A 120 10.56 -12.72 -9.81
N THR A 121 9.49 -11.96 -10.03
CA THR A 121 8.17 -12.27 -9.46
C THR A 121 7.38 -13.26 -10.30
N ARG A 122 7.70 -13.40 -11.59
CA ARG A 122 6.98 -14.32 -12.47
C ARG A 122 7.81 -14.80 -13.65
N ARG A 123 7.61 -16.05 -14.06
CA ARG A 123 8.16 -16.64 -15.29
C ARG A 123 7.00 -17.11 -16.15
N PHE A 124 7.04 -16.83 -17.45
CA PHE A 124 5.99 -17.18 -18.40
C PHE A 124 6.56 -17.33 -19.81
N THR A 125 5.77 -17.86 -20.74
CA THR A 125 6.16 -17.96 -22.16
C THR A 125 5.23 -17.08 -22.98
N ARG A 126 5.79 -16.24 -23.85
CA ARG A 126 5.04 -15.45 -24.83
C ARG A 126 5.73 -15.58 -26.19
N ASP A 127 4.95 -15.91 -27.22
CA ASP A 127 5.44 -16.08 -28.60
C ASP A 127 6.67 -17.01 -28.70
N GLY A 128 6.60 -18.17 -28.03
CA GLY A 128 7.67 -19.17 -27.99
C GLY A 128 8.94 -18.74 -27.23
N SER A 129 8.92 -17.58 -26.58
CA SER A 129 10.05 -17.03 -25.82
C SER A 129 9.77 -17.11 -24.32
N GLY A 130 10.66 -17.75 -23.57
CA GLY A 130 10.60 -17.74 -22.11
C GLY A 130 10.97 -16.35 -21.58
N LEU A 131 10.06 -15.73 -20.82
CA LEU A 131 10.21 -14.40 -20.23
C LEU A 131 10.19 -14.47 -18.70
N VAL A 132 10.83 -13.50 -18.07
CA VAL A 132 10.78 -13.26 -16.63
C VAL A 132 10.31 -11.84 -16.37
N LYS A 133 9.23 -11.70 -15.61
CA LYS A 133 8.82 -10.43 -15.02
C LYS A 133 9.63 -10.21 -13.76
N MET A 134 10.23 -9.03 -13.67
CA MET A 134 10.94 -8.59 -12.48
C MET A 134 10.34 -7.29 -11.97
N ASP A 135 10.08 -7.24 -10.67
CA ASP A 135 9.54 -6.05 -10.06
C ASP A 135 10.58 -5.33 -9.20
N LEU A 136 10.63 -3.99 -9.26
CA LEU A 136 11.53 -3.21 -8.42
C LEU A 136 11.17 -3.38 -6.94
N SER A 137 12.15 -3.70 -6.10
CA SER A 137 11.94 -3.73 -4.64
C SER A 137 11.37 -2.40 -4.13
N ILE A 138 10.32 -2.47 -3.32
CA ILE A 138 9.72 -1.29 -2.68
C ILE A 138 10.73 -0.60 -1.75
N ALA A 139 11.59 -1.36 -1.07
CA ALA A 139 12.65 -0.78 -0.24
C ALA A 139 13.65 0.04 -1.09
N VAL A 140 14.04 -0.50 -2.25
CA VAL A 140 14.92 0.21 -3.20
C VAL A 140 14.23 1.45 -3.76
N TYR A 141 12.97 1.33 -4.18
CA TYR A 141 12.19 2.47 -4.67
C TYR A 141 12.11 3.59 -3.64
N LEU A 142 11.74 3.29 -2.39
CA LEU A 142 11.68 4.27 -1.29
C LEU A 142 13.01 5.01 -1.09
N ARG A 143 14.14 4.29 -1.13
CA ARG A 143 15.48 4.92 -1.05
C ARG A 143 15.76 5.81 -2.25
N LYS A 144 15.39 5.38 -3.47
CA LYS A 144 15.66 6.08 -4.72
C LYS A 144 14.86 7.36 -4.90
N VAL A 145 13.68 7.47 -4.28
CA VAL A 145 12.81 8.66 -4.36
C VAL A 145 12.91 9.58 -3.15
N LYS A 146 13.62 9.17 -2.10
CA LYS A 146 13.78 10.00 -0.89
C LYS A 146 14.38 11.36 -1.26
N GLY A 147 13.68 12.44 -0.87
CA GLY A 147 14.10 13.82 -1.12
C GLY A 147 14.02 14.27 -2.59
N LYS A 148 13.42 13.49 -3.48
CA LYS A 148 13.23 13.86 -4.89
C LYS A 148 11.85 14.48 -5.12
N PRO A 149 11.70 15.34 -6.15
CA PRO A 149 10.40 15.79 -6.61
C PRO A 149 9.54 14.62 -7.11
N PRO A 150 8.21 14.78 -7.17
CA PRO A 150 7.32 13.73 -7.61
C PRO A 150 7.50 13.49 -9.11
N ALA A 151 7.31 12.24 -9.54
CA ALA A 151 7.42 11.90 -10.96
C ALA A 151 6.31 12.57 -11.78
N LYS A 152 5.14 12.78 -11.17
CA LYS A 152 4.04 13.57 -11.73
C LYS A 152 3.72 14.71 -10.77
N SER A 153 3.85 15.94 -11.24
CA SER A 153 3.49 17.13 -10.47
C SER A 153 1.99 17.23 -10.27
N TYR A 154 1.55 17.54 -9.05
CA TYR A 154 0.18 17.94 -8.79
C TYR A 154 -0.01 19.43 -9.16
N PRO A 155 -0.97 19.78 -10.06
CA PRO A 155 -1.07 21.13 -10.62
C PRO A 155 -1.89 22.10 -9.77
N ASN A 156 -2.71 21.61 -8.85
CA ASN A 156 -3.66 22.42 -8.08
C ASN A 156 -3.17 22.68 -6.65
N SER A 157 -3.80 23.65 -6.00
CA SER A 157 -3.74 23.80 -4.54
C SER A 157 -5.00 23.23 -3.91
N GLU A 158 -4.86 22.66 -2.72
CA GLU A 158 -5.95 22.04 -1.96
C GLU A 158 -6.32 22.86 -0.73
N LYS A 159 -7.56 22.72 -0.28
CA LYS A 159 -8.04 23.27 0.98
C LYS A 159 -8.21 22.15 2.01
N VAL A 160 -7.71 22.37 3.21
CA VAL A 160 -7.90 21.47 4.36
C VAL A 160 -8.41 22.28 5.54
N ILE A 161 -9.49 21.82 6.16
CA ILE A 161 -10.08 22.44 7.35
C ILE A 161 -9.61 21.68 8.58
N ILE A 162 -9.21 22.41 9.62
CA ILE A 162 -8.97 21.86 10.96
C ILE A 162 -10.03 22.47 11.88
N GLU A 163 -11.02 21.67 12.24
CA GLU A 163 -12.11 22.08 13.13
C GLU A 163 -11.86 21.55 14.54
N LYS A 164 -11.90 22.45 15.53
CA LYS A 164 -11.85 22.08 16.95
C LYS A 164 -13.25 21.72 17.43
N VAL A 165 -13.38 20.56 18.04
CA VAL A 165 -14.63 20.07 18.63
C VAL A 165 -14.64 20.38 20.12
N PRO A 166 -15.74 20.90 20.68
CA PRO A 166 -15.87 21.04 22.13
C PRO A 166 -15.61 19.73 22.89
N PRO A 167 -14.89 19.76 24.04
CA PRO A 167 -14.53 18.53 24.78
C PRO A 167 -15.72 17.71 25.29
N THR A 168 -16.87 18.33 25.48
CA THR A 168 -18.15 17.72 25.86
C THR A 168 -18.68 16.75 24.79
N ARG A 169 -18.37 17.00 23.51
CA ARG A 169 -18.76 16.16 22.35
C ARG A 169 -20.25 15.78 22.38
N SER A 170 -21.11 16.73 22.74
CA SER A 170 -22.56 16.53 22.69
C SER A 170 -23.00 16.27 21.24
N PRO A 171 -24.14 15.62 21.00
CA PRO A 171 -24.67 15.43 19.64
C PRO A 171 -24.75 16.74 18.84
N GLU A 172 -25.17 17.83 19.48
CA GLU A 172 -25.31 19.16 18.89
C GLU A 172 -23.95 19.75 18.53
N GLU A 173 -22.95 19.59 19.39
CA GLU A 173 -21.58 20.06 19.15
C GLU A 173 -20.89 19.30 18.01
N LEU A 174 -21.07 17.98 17.94
CA LEU A 174 -20.54 17.16 16.85
C LEU A 174 -21.17 17.56 15.51
N LYS A 175 -22.49 17.74 15.49
CA LYS A 175 -23.22 18.21 14.30
C LYS A 175 -22.79 19.61 13.89
N GLY A 176 -22.68 20.54 14.85
CA GLY A 176 -22.22 21.91 14.60
C GLY A 176 -20.80 21.95 14.02
N SER A 177 -19.87 21.17 14.60
CA SER A 177 -18.49 21.07 14.11
C SER A 177 -18.43 20.48 12.69
N LEU A 178 -19.22 19.45 12.40
CA LEU A 178 -19.33 18.90 11.04
C LEU A 178 -19.89 19.92 10.04
N MET A 179 -20.93 20.67 10.41
CA MET A 179 -21.49 21.73 9.56
C MET A 179 -20.46 22.82 9.30
N ASN A 180 -19.78 23.34 10.33
CA ASN A 180 -18.73 24.35 10.19
C ASN A 180 -17.63 23.89 9.21
N LEU A 181 -17.19 22.63 9.34
CA LEU A 181 -16.19 22.02 8.46
C LEU A 181 -16.69 21.95 7.01
N ILE A 182 -17.92 21.48 6.79
CA ILE A 182 -18.54 21.34 5.47
C ILE A 182 -18.76 22.72 4.82
N ASP A 183 -19.27 23.69 5.59
CA ASP A 183 -19.52 25.06 5.14
C ASP A 183 -18.22 25.77 4.74
N SER A 184 -17.15 25.56 5.52
CA SER A 184 -15.80 26.08 5.20
C SER A 184 -15.23 25.48 3.92
N LEU A 185 -15.68 24.29 3.51
CA LEU A 185 -15.35 23.66 2.23
C LEU A 185 -16.28 24.07 1.08
N GLY A 186 -17.24 24.96 1.34
CA GLY A 186 -18.17 25.51 0.35
C GLY A 186 -19.56 24.91 0.38
N GLY A 187 -20.01 24.39 1.53
CA GLY A 187 -21.39 23.98 1.77
C GLY A 187 -21.71 22.54 1.38
N LEU A 188 -22.76 21.99 1.99
CA LEU A 188 -23.20 20.61 1.76
C LEU A 188 -23.58 20.36 0.29
N GLU A 189 -24.21 21.35 -0.34
CA GLU A 189 -24.68 21.30 -1.72
C GLU A 189 -23.55 21.14 -2.74
N ARG A 190 -22.30 21.48 -2.38
CA ARG A 190 -21.12 21.18 -3.21
C ARG A 190 -20.88 19.68 -3.32
N PHE A 191 -21.18 18.95 -2.25
CA PHE A 191 -20.88 17.52 -2.11
C PHE A 191 -22.07 16.64 -2.47
N VAL A 192 -23.25 16.96 -1.97
CA VAL A 192 -24.45 16.12 -2.08
C VAL A 192 -25.58 16.91 -2.74
N LYS A 193 -26.18 16.34 -3.78
CA LYS A 193 -27.37 16.87 -4.46
C LYS A 193 -28.63 16.13 -4.01
N GLN A 194 -29.78 16.77 -4.17
CA GLN A 194 -31.08 16.21 -3.77
C GLN A 194 -31.29 14.83 -4.38
N GLY A 195 -31.66 13.85 -3.55
CA GLY A 195 -32.01 12.50 -3.98
C GLY A 195 -30.84 11.56 -4.26
N GLN A 196 -29.58 12.02 -4.14
CA GLN A 196 -28.41 11.18 -4.39
C GLN A 196 -28.26 10.04 -3.37
N ASN A 197 -27.66 8.93 -3.82
CA ASN A 197 -27.18 7.83 -3.00
C ASN A 197 -25.80 8.17 -2.43
N VAL A 198 -25.72 8.37 -1.12
CA VAL A 198 -24.48 8.72 -0.41
C VAL A 198 -23.96 7.50 0.35
N VAL A 199 -22.69 7.15 0.15
CA VAL A 199 -21.99 6.18 0.98
C VAL A 199 -21.10 6.88 1.99
N ILE A 200 -21.26 6.57 3.28
CA ILE A 200 -20.29 6.90 4.33
C ILE A 200 -19.39 5.68 4.53
N LYS A 201 -18.08 5.87 4.36
CA LYS A 201 -17.05 4.86 4.60
C LYS A 201 -16.28 5.17 5.89
N PRO A 202 -16.73 4.69 7.06
CA PRO A 202 -15.98 4.83 8.31
C PRO A 202 -14.72 3.95 8.30
N ASN A 203 -14.06 3.84 9.45
CA ASN A 203 -13.07 2.82 9.79
C ASN A 203 -13.62 1.93 10.90
N VAL A 204 -14.02 0.70 10.59
CA VAL A 204 -14.45 -0.30 11.59
C VAL A 204 -13.62 -1.57 11.45
N VAL A 205 -12.38 -1.51 11.94
CA VAL A 205 -11.37 -2.56 11.69
C VAL A 205 -11.36 -3.71 12.70
N ALA A 206 -11.72 -3.43 13.96
CA ALA A 206 -11.44 -4.32 15.08
C ALA A 206 -12.24 -3.95 16.32
N ASP A 207 -12.49 -4.94 17.19
CA ASP A 207 -13.08 -4.85 18.54
C ASP A 207 -12.21 -4.09 19.56
N HIS A 208 -10.96 -3.76 19.24
CA HIS A 208 -9.99 -3.28 20.24
C HIS A 208 -10.34 -1.90 20.83
N GLY A 209 -11.20 -1.13 20.16
CA GLY A 209 -11.70 0.15 20.67
C GLY A 209 -12.78 0.03 21.74
N PHE A 210 -13.35 -1.17 21.94
CA PHE A 210 -14.36 -1.44 22.97
C PHE A 210 -14.18 -2.86 23.51
N ARG A 211 -13.70 -2.97 24.76
CA ARG A 211 -13.34 -4.25 25.39
C ARG A 211 -13.79 -4.27 26.83
N GLU A 212 -14.16 -5.45 27.32
CA GLU A 212 -14.54 -5.63 28.73
C GLU A 212 -15.64 -4.64 29.18
N GLY A 213 -16.58 -4.33 28.27
CA GLY A 213 -17.66 -3.37 28.49
C GLY A 213 -17.23 -1.89 28.52
N LYS A 214 -15.98 -1.55 28.21
CA LYS A 214 -15.43 -0.19 28.26
C LYS A 214 -15.03 0.29 26.87
N TYR A 215 -15.43 1.52 26.54
CA TYR A 215 -15.02 2.19 25.32
C TYR A 215 -13.67 2.90 25.53
N HIS A 216 -12.67 2.52 24.73
CA HIS A 216 -11.34 3.11 24.74
C HIS A 216 -11.12 4.12 23.60
N GLY A 217 -11.84 3.98 22.49
CA GLY A 217 -11.71 4.85 21.31
C GLY A 217 -10.40 4.67 20.53
N GLY A 218 -10.16 5.51 19.52
CA GLY A 218 -8.90 5.52 18.75
C GLY A 218 -8.69 4.38 17.75
N VAL A 219 -9.55 3.36 17.76
CA VAL A 219 -9.44 2.20 16.86
C VAL A 219 -10.42 2.28 15.70
N VAL A 220 -11.67 2.68 15.96
CA VAL A 220 -12.76 2.78 14.99
C VAL A 220 -13.35 4.19 15.00
N THR A 221 -13.96 4.59 13.89
CA THR A 221 -14.67 5.87 13.79
C THR A 221 -15.76 5.94 14.86
N ASP A 222 -15.87 7.07 15.55
CA ASP A 222 -16.89 7.29 16.57
C ASP A 222 -18.30 7.25 15.93
N VAL A 223 -19.13 6.32 16.39
CA VAL A 223 -20.49 6.13 15.86
C VAL A 223 -21.35 7.40 16.03
N ARG A 224 -21.06 8.24 17.03
CA ARG A 224 -21.78 9.52 17.24
C ARG A 224 -21.46 10.52 16.15
N LEU A 225 -20.23 10.51 15.62
CA LEU A 225 -19.85 11.34 14.48
C LEU A 225 -20.60 10.90 13.21
N VAL A 226 -20.69 9.58 12.98
CA VAL A 226 -21.46 9.02 11.85
C VAL A 226 -22.95 9.34 11.97
N ARG A 227 -23.52 9.26 13.18
CA ARG A 227 -24.89 9.69 13.47
C ARG A 227 -25.11 11.16 13.13
N ALA A 228 -24.23 12.06 13.60
CA ALA A 228 -24.34 13.48 13.31
C ALA A 228 -24.24 13.77 11.79
N LEU A 229 -23.38 13.05 11.08
CA LEU A 229 -23.28 13.15 9.63
C LEU A 229 -24.56 12.63 8.93
N LEU A 230 -25.18 11.56 9.41
CA LEU A 230 -26.48 11.09 8.91
C LEU A 230 -27.58 12.15 9.09
N GLU A 231 -27.63 12.84 10.24
CA GLU A 231 -28.59 13.93 10.46
C GLU A 231 -28.44 15.10 9.48
N ILE A 232 -27.20 15.39 9.07
CA ILE A 232 -26.89 16.43 8.07
C ILE A 232 -27.29 15.97 6.67
N LEU A 233 -27.10 14.69 6.35
CA LEU A 233 -27.30 14.15 5.00
C LEU A 233 -28.77 13.80 4.70
N LEU A 234 -29.51 13.26 5.67
CA LEU A 234 -30.87 12.75 5.46
C LEU A 234 -31.89 13.78 4.91
N PRO A 235 -31.79 15.09 5.19
CA PRO A 235 -32.68 16.08 4.56
C PRO A 235 -32.49 16.19 3.04
N VAL A 236 -31.31 15.84 2.50
CA VAL A 236 -30.96 16.06 1.08
C VAL A 236 -30.78 14.74 0.31
N ALA A 237 -30.14 13.74 0.92
CA ALA A 237 -29.87 12.46 0.29
C ALA A 237 -31.14 11.62 0.11
N GLY A 238 -31.23 10.90 -1.02
CA GLY A 238 -32.28 9.93 -1.26
C GLY A 238 -32.08 8.64 -0.46
N LYS A 239 -30.81 8.26 -0.27
CA LYS A 239 -30.38 7.11 0.53
C LYS A 239 -29.00 7.40 1.12
N VAL A 240 -28.75 6.94 2.35
CA VAL A 240 -27.41 6.96 2.96
C VAL A 240 -27.02 5.55 3.39
N THR A 241 -25.89 5.06 2.88
CA THR A 241 -25.36 3.75 3.21
C THR A 241 -24.07 3.89 4.01
N VAL A 242 -24.01 3.34 5.21
CA VAL A 242 -22.75 3.21 5.95
C VAL A 242 -22.12 1.88 5.56
N ALA A 243 -21.01 1.92 4.84
CA ALA A 243 -20.40 0.73 4.25
C ALA A 243 -18.96 0.56 4.73
N GLU A 244 -18.59 -0.63 5.18
CA GLU A 244 -17.23 -0.98 5.59
C GLU A 244 -16.96 -2.44 5.27
N GLY A 245 -15.69 -2.78 5.02
CA GLY A 245 -15.21 -4.14 5.03
C GLY A 245 -14.09 -4.25 6.05
N ALA A 246 -14.35 -4.88 7.19
CA ALA A 246 -13.35 -5.10 8.23
C ALA A 246 -12.14 -5.92 7.73
N SER A 247 -11.10 -6.02 8.57
CA SER A 247 -9.84 -6.72 8.23
C SER A 247 -10.07 -8.14 7.69
N ILE A 248 -9.18 -8.62 6.82
CA ILE A 248 -9.22 -9.93 6.12
C ILE A 248 -9.61 -11.08 7.07
N ASN A 249 -9.14 -10.99 8.31
CA ASN A 249 -9.20 -12.10 9.26
C ASN A 249 -10.41 -12.05 10.21
N ARG A 250 -11.25 -11.00 10.18
CA ARG A 250 -12.27 -10.83 11.21
C ARG A 250 -13.65 -11.11 10.64
N ALA A 251 -14.33 -12.10 11.21
CA ALA A 251 -15.66 -12.51 10.83
C ALA A 251 -16.63 -11.31 10.83
N GLU A 252 -17.35 -11.18 9.70
CA GLU A 252 -18.52 -10.33 9.42
C GLU A 252 -18.45 -8.90 9.97
N THR A 253 -18.25 -7.92 9.10
CA THR A 253 -18.29 -6.49 9.48
C THR A 253 -19.60 -6.14 10.22
N GLY A 254 -20.68 -6.87 9.94
CA GLY A 254 -21.94 -6.80 10.70
C GLY A 254 -21.77 -6.97 12.21
N LYS A 255 -20.96 -7.93 12.68
CA LYS A 255 -20.71 -8.14 14.11
C LYS A 255 -19.99 -6.95 14.74
N LEU A 256 -19.07 -6.33 14.00
CA LEU A 256 -18.41 -5.12 14.48
C LEU A 256 -19.37 -3.92 14.46
N PHE A 257 -20.28 -3.83 13.49
CA PHE A 257 -21.31 -2.82 13.52
C PHE A 257 -22.19 -2.94 14.77
N GLU A 258 -22.68 -4.14 15.08
CA GLU A 258 -23.45 -4.40 16.31
C GLU A 258 -22.63 -4.08 17.58
N HIS A 259 -21.38 -4.57 17.65
CA HIS A 259 -20.48 -4.35 18.78
C HIS A 259 -20.25 -2.86 19.10
N TYR A 260 -20.20 -2.02 18.07
CA TYR A 260 -20.03 -0.57 18.20
C TYR A 260 -21.34 0.22 18.14
N GLY A 261 -22.50 -0.44 18.04
CA GLY A 261 -23.81 0.19 18.02
C GLY A 261 -24.16 0.93 16.72
N TYR A 262 -23.48 0.62 15.61
CA TYR A 262 -23.78 1.16 14.27
C TYR A 262 -25.10 0.63 13.74
N ASP A 263 -25.49 -0.59 14.11
CA ASP A 263 -26.77 -1.23 13.77
C ASP A 263 -27.97 -0.34 14.09
N ARG A 264 -27.91 0.40 15.21
CA ARG A 264 -28.93 1.37 15.65
C ARG A 264 -29.04 2.60 14.76
N LEU A 265 -28.06 2.90 13.91
CA LEU A 265 -28.15 4.04 12.97
C LEU A 265 -29.32 3.88 11.99
N LYS A 266 -29.71 2.62 11.68
CA LYS A 266 -30.88 2.33 10.84
C LYS A 266 -32.19 2.86 11.44
N GLU A 267 -32.28 2.99 12.75
CA GLU A 267 -33.48 3.49 13.44
C GLU A 267 -33.80 4.97 13.11
N MET A 268 -32.79 5.73 12.65
CA MET A 268 -32.97 7.13 12.26
C MET A 268 -33.92 7.29 11.07
N ASP A 269 -33.81 6.40 10.08
CA ASP A 269 -34.73 6.28 8.95
C ASP A 269 -34.57 4.89 8.30
N PRO A 270 -35.35 3.88 8.73
CA PRO A 270 -35.18 2.50 8.27
C PRO A 270 -35.38 2.28 6.76
N LYS A 271 -35.98 3.25 6.07
CA LYS A 271 -36.20 3.19 4.61
C LYS A 271 -35.02 3.75 3.83
N ARG A 272 -34.23 4.66 4.43
CA ARG A 272 -33.16 5.39 3.73
C ARG A 272 -31.77 5.16 4.30
N VAL A 273 -31.62 4.61 5.52
CA VAL A 273 -30.33 4.29 6.13
C VAL A 273 -30.10 2.78 6.09
N SER A 274 -28.97 2.37 5.50
CA SER A 274 -28.54 0.97 5.47
C SER A 274 -27.09 0.79 5.90
N LEU A 275 -26.77 -0.37 6.47
CA LEU A 275 -25.40 -0.81 6.70
C LEU A 275 -25.02 -1.88 5.70
N VAL A 276 -23.81 -1.82 5.13
CA VAL A 276 -23.31 -2.81 4.18
C VAL A 276 -21.95 -3.32 4.62
N ASP A 277 -21.83 -4.66 4.66
CA ASP A 277 -20.54 -5.34 4.76
C ASP A 277 -19.93 -5.49 3.36
N LEU A 278 -18.94 -4.65 3.06
CA LEU A 278 -18.21 -4.68 1.78
C LEU A 278 -17.39 -5.96 1.58
N ASN A 279 -17.17 -6.77 2.63
CA ASN A 279 -16.54 -8.07 2.48
C ASN A 279 -17.45 -9.12 1.84
N ALA A 280 -18.76 -8.90 1.89
CA ALA A 280 -19.79 -9.82 1.38
C ALA A 280 -20.63 -9.20 0.25
N ASP A 281 -20.24 -8.02 -0.25
CA ASP A 281 -20.96 -7.33 -1.32
C ASP A 281 -20.73 -8.00 -2.69
N GLY A 282 -21.61 -7.73 -3.64
CA GLY A 282 -21.37 -8.06 -5.03
C GLY A 282 -20.19 -7.26 -5.58
N LEU A 283 -19.45 -7.81 -6.54
CA LEU A 283 -18.21 -7.22 -7.04
C LEU A 283 -18.29 -6.94 -8.55
N ILE A 284 -17.58 -5.89 -8.98
CA ILE A 284 -17.33 -5.60 -10.40
C ILE A 284 -15.84 -5.43 -10.64
N ARG A 285 -15.32 -6.10 -11.68
CA ARG A 285 -13.92 -5.97 -12.09
C ARG A 285 -13.71 -4.68 -12.89
N LYS A 286 -12.74 -3.86 -12.51
CA LYS A 286 -12.36 -2.62 -13.20
C LYS A 286 -10.87 -2.57 -13.50
N THR A 287 -10.51 -2.10 -14.68
CA THR A 287 -9.12 -1.77 -15.03
C THR A 287 -8.64 -0.59 -14.20
N VAL A 288 -7.45 -0.69 -13.61
CA VAL A 288 -6.79 0.41 -12.90
C VAL A 288 -6.12 1.31 -13.94
N PRO A 289 -6.51 2.59 -14.07
CA PRO A 289 -5.83 3.53 -14.96
C PRO A 289 -4.33 3.63 -14.64
N ASN A 290 -3.48 3.27 -15.61
CA ASN A 290 -2.01 3.19 -15.43
C ASN A 290 -1.62 2.31 -14.21
N GLY A 291 -2.33 1.20 -14.03
CA GLY A 291 -2.15 0.29 -12.91
C GLY A 291 -0.70 -0.18 -12.79
N LYS A 292 -0.20 -0.20 -11.55
CA LYS A 292 1.14 -0.70 -11.22
C LYS A 292 0.99 -1.85 -10.26
N ARG A 293 1.74 -2.93 -10.47
CA ARG A 293 1.59 -4.23 -9.77
C ARG A 293 0.32 -4.98 -10.15
N MET A 294 -0.84 -4.37 -9.91
CA MET A 294 -2.15 -4.90 -10.30
C MET A 294 -2.78 -3.99 -11.35
N LEU A 295 -3.16 -4.57 -12.50
CA LEU A 295 -3.72 -3.83 -13.64
C LEU A 295 -5.25 -3.73 -13.59
N SER A 296 -5.90 -4.55 -12.77
CA SER A 296 -7.33 -4.52 -12.55
C SER A 296 -7.66 -4.98 -11.13
N ARG A 297 -8.81 -4.57 -10.62
CA ARG A 297 -9.31 -4.95 -9.29
C ARG A 297 -10.81 -5.17 -9.31
N GLU A 298 -11.29 -6.02 -8.41
CA GLU A 298 -12.70 -6.13 -8.06
C GLU A 298 -13.09 -5.10 -7.00
N ILE A 299 -14.14 -4.34 -7.28
CA ILE A 299 -14.68 -3.27 -6.41
C ILE A 299 -16.10 -3.63 -5.98
N PRO A 300 -16.49 -3.41 -4.70
CA PRO A 300 -17.86 -3.58 -4.25
C PRO A 300 -18.88 -2.73 -5.02
N LEU A 301 -19.99 -3.33 -5.42
CA LEU A 301 -21.07 -2.68 -6.16
C LEU A 301 -21.67 -1.49 -5.39
N THR A 302 -21.73 -1.57 -4.06
CA THR A 302 -22.18 -0.47 -3.21
C THR A 302 -21.36 0.81 -3.42
N LEU A 303 -20.06 0.67 -3.66
CA LEU A 303 -19.17 1.81 -3.91
C LEU A 303 -19.25 2.28 -5.37
N GLU A 304 -19.39 1.35 -6.31
CA GLU A 304 -19.53 1.69 -7.74
C GLU A 304 -20.84 2.45 -8.01
N GLN A 305 -21.93 2.07 -7.34
CA GLN A 305 -23.26 2.64 -7.51
C GLN A 305 -23.50 3.89 -6.64
N ALA A 306 -22.50 4.32 -5.88
CA ALA A 306 -22.59 5.52 -5.06
C ALA A 306 -22.46 6.78 -5.92
N ASP A 307 -23.37 7.74 -5.76
CA ASP A 307 -23.22 9.07 -6.35
C ASP A 307 -22.14 9.88 -5.62
N VAL A 308 -22.04 9.66 -4.30
CA VAL A 308 -21.11 10.36 -3.41
C VAL A 308 -20.54 9.38 -2.40
N ILE A 309 -19.22 9.38 -2.23
CA ILE A 309 -18.53 8.65 -1.17
C ILE A 309 -17.91 9.66 -0.20
N ILE A 310 -18.20 9.54 1.09
CA ILE A 310 -17.58 10.31 2.17
C ILE A 310 -16.74 9.35 3.00
N SER A 311 -15.42 9.52 3.00
CA SER A 311 -14.51 8.68 3.79
C SER A 311 -14.25 9.30 5.16
N VAL A 312 -14.42 8.52 6.23
CA VAL A 312 -14.32 9.00 7.62
C VAL A 312 -13.28 8.16 8.40
N PRO A 313 -11.98 8.29 8.12
CA PRO A 313 -10.93 7.52 8.81
C PRO A 313 -10.69 8.03 10.23
N VAL A 314 -10.01 7.23 11.05
CA VAL A 314 -9.52 7.65 12.38
C VAL A 314 -8.11 8.20 12.28
N MET A 315 -7.81 9.25 13.04
CA MET A 315 -6.47 9.77 13.26
C MET A 315 -5.64 8.78 14.09
N LYS A 316 -4.82 7.93 13.44
CA LYS A 316 -4.03 6.94 14.17
C LYS A 316 -2.70 6.57 13.52
N THR A 317 -1.72 6.23 14.35
CA THR A 317 -0.46 5.63 13.93
C THR A 317 -0.66 4.22 13.36
N HIS A 318 0.32 3.76 12.59
CA HIS A 318 0.35 2.41 12.05
C HIS A 318 1.78 1.89 11.97
N PHE A 319 2.09 0.77 12.65
CA PHE A 319 3.46 0.24 12.78
C PHE A 319 4.21 0.06 11.44
N ALA A 320 3.50 -0.25 10.36
CA ALA A 320 4.09 -0.44 9.02
C ALA A 320 4.02 0.78 8.08
N ALA A 321 3.08 1.71 8.31
CA ALA A 321 2.74 2.78 7.36
C ALA A 321 2.97 4.19 7.93
N LEU A 322 3.52 4.28 9.15
CA LEU A 322 3.58 5.44 10.02
C LEU A 322 2.20 5.91 10.50
N VAL A 323 1.28 6.17 9.58
CA VAL A 323 -0.09 6.61 9.84
C VAL A 323 -1.11 5.76 9.07
N SER A 324 -2.35 5.71 9.57
CA SER A 324 -3.46 5.03 8.90
C SER A 324 -4.22 5.98 7.96
N LEU A 325 -4.99 6.92 8.52
CA LEU A 325 -5.67 8.01 7.82
C LEU A 325 -6.43 7.58 6.54
N SER A 326 -6.61 8.49 5.60
CA SER A 326 -7.60 8.42 4.51
C SER A 326 -7.13 7.54 3.36
N ILE A 327 -5.86 7.62 2.98
CA ILE A 327 -5.33 6.83 1.87
C ILE A 327 -5.47 5.34 2.20
N LYS A 328 -5.07 4.95 3.41
CA LYS A 328 -5.14 3.56 3.86
C LYS A 328 -6.56 3.11 4.21
N ASN A 329 -7.48 4.02 4.55
CA ASN A 329 -8.86 3.68 4.90
C ASN A 329 -9.60 2.92 3.80
N LEU A 330 -9.27 3.21 2.53
CA LEU A 330 -9.85 2.52 1.38
C LEU A 330 -9.36 1.08 1.22
N GLN A 331 -8.37 0.63 1.98
CA GLN A 331 -8.09 -0.81 2.08
C GLN A 331 -9.30 -1.58 2.64
N GLY A 332 -10.14 -0.95 3.48
CA GLY A 332 -11.41 -1.52 3.94
C GLY A 332 -12.52 -1.48 2.89
N ALA A 333 -12.30 -0.79 1.76
CA ALA A 333 -13.28 -0.56 0.70
C ALA A 333 -13.23 -1.62 -0.43
N ILE A 334 -12.50 -2.72 -0.22
CA ILE A 334 -12.29 -3.80 -1.19
C ILE A 334 -12.52 -5.17 -0.54
N ALA A 335 -12.82 -6.18 -1.35
CA ALA A 335 -13.13 -7.53 -0.88
C ALA A 335 -11.93 -8.24 -0.19
N PRO A 336 -12.15 -9.32 0.59
CA PRO A 336 -11.08 -10.01 1.32
C PRO A 336 -9.94 -10.53 0.42
N LEU A 337 -10.25 -11.12 -0.73
CA LEU A 337 -9.22 -11.57 -1.68
C LEU A 337 -8.41 -10.39 -2.21
N GLU A 338 -9.07 -9.30 -2.58
CA GLU A 338 -8.42 -8.07 -3.03
C GLU A 338 -7.50 -7.47 -1.95
N LYS A 339 -7.89 -7.53 -0.68
CA LYS A 339 -7.04 -7.10 0.44
C LYS A 339 -5.80 -7.97 0.58
N TYR A 340 -5.96 -9.29 0.42
CA TYR A 340 -4.86 -10.25 0.45
C TYR A 340 -3.91 -10.05 -0.74
N MET A 341 -4.46 -9.88 -1.95
CA MET A 341 -3.71 -9.55 -3.17
C MET A 341 -2.94 -8.23 -3.05
N SER A 342 -3.50 -7.20 -2.38
CA SER A 342 -2.77 -5.96 -2.10
C SER A 342 -1.44 -6.27 -1.39
N HIS A 343 -1.45 -7.13 -0.37
CA HIS A 343 -0.25 -7.57 0.34
C HIS A 343 0.66 -8.45 -0.52
N PHE A 344 0.09 -9.33 -1.35
CA PHE A 344 0.88 -10.21 -2.21
C PHE A 344 1.67 -9.44 -3.27
N PHE A 345 1.02 -8.51 -3.99
CA PHE A 345 1.61 -7.81 -5.13
C PHE A 345 2.31 -6.48 -4.80
N GLY A 346 2.18 -5.97 -3.58
CA GLY A 346 2.79 -4.70 -3.16
C GLY A 346 1.79 -3.72 -2.57
N LEU A 347 1.65 -3.74 -1.24
CA LEU A 347 0.59 -3.05 -0.51
C LEU A 347 0.55 -1.56 -0.83
N TRP A 348 1.70 -0.87 -0.73
CA TRP A 348 1.73 0.59 -0.85
C TRP A 348 1.27 1.09 -2.21
N GLN A 349 1.70 0.43 -3.29
CA GLN A 349 1.21 0.77 -4.63
C GLN A 349 -0.26 0.39 -4.81
N ASN A 350 -0.69 -0.74 -4.26
CA ASN A 350 -2.07 -1.17 -4.39
C ASN A 350 -3.06 -0.29 -3.63
N LEU A 351 -2.63 0.41 -2.57
CA LEU A 351 -3.43 1.47 -1.95
C LEU A 351 -3.71 2.59 -2.95
N ILE A 352 -2.71 3.01 -3.74
CA ILE A 352 -2.87 4.04 -4.77
C ILE A 352 -3.80 3.56 -5.89
N ASN A 353 -3.66 2.30 -6.30
CA ASN A 353 -4.56 1.70 -7.30
C ASN A 353 -6.03 1.78 -6.87
N ILE A 354 -6.34 1.65 -5.57
CA ILE A 354 -7.71 1.80 -5.06
C ILE A 354 -8.22 3.23 -5.27
N HIS A 355 -7.40 4.26 -5.01
CA HIS A 355 -7.81 5.66 -5.20
C HIS A 355 -8.07 6.05 -6.66
N HIS A 356 -7.54 5.29 -7.62
CA HIS A 356 -7.93 5.47 -9.02
C HIS A 356 -9.35 4.96 -9.33
N LEU A 357 -9.85 4.00 -8.53
CA LEU A 357 -11.13 3.32 -8.75
C LEU A 357 -12.24 3.83 -7.82
N VAL A 358 -11.92 4.02 -6.53
CA VAL A 358 -12.81 4.50 -5.48
C VAL A 358 -12.38 5.91 -5.12
N LYS A 359 -13.24 6.91 -5.40
CA LYS A 359 -12.91 8.33 -5.26
C LYS A 359 -13.83 9.01 -4.23
N PRO A 360 -13.42 9.06 -2.95
CA PRO A 360 -14.13 9.87 -1.97
C PRO A 360 -14.23 11.33 -2.44
N LYS A 361 -15.44 11.88 -2.40
CA LYS A 361 -15.71 13.28 -2.73
C LYS A 361 -15.40 14.21 -1.56
N LEU A 362 -15.45 13.67 -0.35
CA LEU A 362 -15.14 14.33 0.90
C LEU A 362 -14.43 13.35 1.83
N VAL A 363 -13.41 13.84 2.53
CA VAL A 363 -12.68 13.12 3.57
C VAL A 363 -12.84 13.90 4.87
N ILE A 364 -13.19 13.19 5.95
CA ILE A 364 -13.30 13.76 7.30
C ILE A 364 -12.55 12.84 8.26
N VAL A 365 -11.35 13.21 8.67
CA VAL A 365 -10.60 12.47 9.68
C VAL A 365 -11.24 12.70 11.05
N ASP A 366 -11.67 11.61 11.68
CA ASP A 366 -12.07 11.54 13.08
C ASP A 366 -10.83 11.60 13.97
N GLY A 367 -10.58 12.79 14.51
CA GLY A 367 -9.60 13.06 15.54
C GLY A 367 -10.26 13.35 16.89
N LEU A 368 -11.47 12.84 17.17
CA LEU A 368 -12.08 13.02 18.49
C LEU A 368 -11.20 12.31 19.53
N THR A 369 -11.05 11.00 19.36
CA THR A 369 -10.07 10.18 20.05
C THR A 369 -9.21 9.50 19.01
N ALA A 370 -7.97 9.96 18.90
CA ALA A 370 -6.92 9.43 18.04
C ALA A 370 -6.23 8.20 18.69
N GLN A 371 -5.21 7.64 18.03
CA GLN A 371 -4.38 6.57 18.59
C GLN A 371 -2.90 6.73 18.21
N GLU A 372 -2.02 6.56 19.19
CA GLU A 372 -0.55 6.58 19.03
C GLU A 372 0.10 5.24 19.39
N ASN A 373 1.43 5.14 19.27
CA ASN A 373 2.24 3.95 19.55
C ASN A 373 1.92 2.79 18.58
N PHE A 374 1.72 1.56 19.08
CA PHE A 374 1.60 0.34 18.28
C PHE A 374 0.21 0.17 17.62
N GLY A 375 -0.26 1.20 16.90
CA GLY A 375 -1.44 1.15 16.05
C GLY A 375 -1.25 0.18 14.86
N PRO A 376 -2.33 -0.28 14.22
CA PRO A 376 -3.63 0.39 14.15
C PRO A 376 -4.72 -0.15 15.09
N VAL A 377 -4.38 -1.12 15.96
CA VAL A 377 -5.35 -1.76 16.90
C VAL A 377 -4.81 -1.96 18.32
N TYR A 378 -3.49 -1.94 18.54
CA TYR A 378 -2.87 -2.11 19.88
C TYR A 378 -2.20 -0.83 20.38
N GLY A 379 -2.53 0.32 19.79
CA GLY A 379 -2.00 1.61 20.19
C GLY A 379 -2.69 2.16 21.44
N THR A 380 -2.21 3.31 21.91
CA THR A 380 -2.75 4.04 23.06
C THR A 380 -3.70 5.13 22.58
N PRO A 381 -4.95 5.22 23.08
CA PRO A 381 -5.86 6.31 22.73
C PRO A 381 -5.29 7.68 23.12
N LYS A 382 -5.48 8.68 22.28
CA LYS A 382 -5.06 10.06 22.51
C LYS A 382 -6.20 11.02 22.14
N THR A 383 -6.72 11.75 23.11
CA THR A 383 -7.79 12.73 22.84
C THR A 383 -7.22 13.94 22.12
N MET A 384 -7.76 14.25 20.94
CA MET A 384 -7.38 15.44 20.16
C MET A 384 -8.54 16.43 20.02
N ASN A 385 -9.79 15.96 20.05
CA ASN A 385 -10.99 16.80 19.82
C ASN A 385 -10.93 17.58 18.50
N LEU A 386 -10.51 16.93 17.42
CA LEU A 386 -10.40 17.55 16.10
C LEU A 386 -11.22 16.81 15.05
N LEU A 387 -11.68 17.55 14.05
CA LEU A 387 -12.06 17.01 12.75
C LEU A 387 -11.17 17.65 11.69
N ILE A 388 -10.62 16.84 10.78
CA ILE A 388 -9.81 17.35 9.67
C ILE A 388 -10.50 17.01 8.36
N GLY A 389 -10.85 18.02 7.57
CA GLY A 389 -11.71 17.89 6.40
C GLY A 389 -11.06 18.35 5.11
N GLY A 390 -11.35 17.68 3.99
CA GLY A 390 -10.93 18.16 2.67
C GLY A 390 -11.39 17.27 1.51
N THR A 391 -11.11 17.72 0.29
CA THR A 391 -11.49 17.00 -0.95
C THR A 391 -10.38 16.15 -1.55
N ASN A 392 -9.14 16.32 -1.11
CA ASN A 392 -8.00 15.54 -1.57
C ASN A 392 -7.40 14.74 -0.39
N PRO A 393 -7.39 13.39 -0.46
CA PRO A 393 -6.93 12.56 0.63
C PRO A 393 -5.42 12.71 0.90
N VAL A 394 -4.61 13.08 -0.09
CA VAL A 394 -3.15 13.30 0.11
C VAL A 394 -2.93 14.58 0.91
N ALA A 395 -3.62 15.66 0.57
CA ALA A 395 -3.52 16.93 1.30
C ALA A 395 -4.03 16.78 2.73
N VAL A 396 -5.18 16.10 2.93
CA VAL A 396 -5.73 15.82 4.25
C VAL A 396 -4.77 14.97 5.08
N ASP A 397 -4.27 13.85 4.53
CA ASP A 397 -3.35 12.98 5.25
C ASP A 397 -2.02 13.67 5.55
N ALA A 398 -1.52 14.52 4.66
CA ALA A 398 -0.29 15.26 4.87
C ALA A 398 -0.43 16.31 5.99
N THR A 399 -1.56 17.03 6.02
CA THR A 399 -1.88 17.96 7.11
C THR A 399 -2.05 17.21 8.43
N THR A 400 -2.81 16.12 8.45
CA THR A 400 -3.01 15.34 9.67
C THR A 400 -1.71 14.72 10.18
N ALA A 401 -0.83 14.23 9.30
CA ALA A 401 0.48 13.72 9.70
C ALA A 401 1.32 14.81 10.40
N ARG A 402 1.28 16.07 9.92
CA ARG A 402 1.96 17.19 10.58
C ARG A 402 1.38 17.51 11.95
N ILE A 403 0.05 17.48 12.09
CA ILE A 403 -0.62 17.64 13.40
C ILE A 403 -0.17 16.54 14.38
N MET A 404 0.08 15.32 13.88
CA MET A 404 0.63 14.20 14.68
C MET A 404 2.14 14.33 14.98
N GLY A 405 2.81 15.38 14.48
CA GLY A 405 4.25 15.58 14.63
C GLY A 405 5.13 14.77 13.66
N PHE A 406 4.56 14.25 12.56
CA PHE A 406 5.28 13.44 11.58
C PHE A 406 5.56 14.19 10.27
N ASP A 407 6.69 13.85 9.63
CA ASP A 407 6.92 14.19 8.23
C ASP A 407 6.01 13.31 7.34
N PRO A 408 5.09 13.89 6.56
CA PRO A 408 4.18 13.13 5.70
C PRO A 408 4.90 12.23 4.69
N LEU A 409 6.10 12.62 4.22
CA LEU A 409 6.85 11.83 3.24
C LEU A 409 7.49 10.56 3.82
N LEU A 410 7.52 10.42 5.15
CA LEU A 410 7.93 9.17 5.80
C LEU A 410 6.83 8.09 5.75
N SER A 411 5.57 8.48 5.52
CA SER A 411 4.48 7.53 5.32
C SER A 411 4.50 6.98 3.88
N PRO A 412 4.72 5.66 3.66
CA PRO A 412 4.75 5.10 2.31
C PRO A 412 3.47 5.35 1.51
N PRO A 413 2.24 5.22 2.06
CA PRO A 413 1.02 5.57 1.34
C PRO A 413 1.00 7.02 0.83
N ILE A 414 1.35 7.99 1.67
CA ILE A 414 1.38 9.42 1.29
C ILE A 414 2.44 9.66 0.22
N LEU A 415 3.66 9.15 0.42
CA LEU A 415 4.76 9.28 -0.54
C LEU A 415 4.40 8.67 -1.90
N PHE A 416 3.81 7.48 -1.95
CA PHE A 416 3.43 6.85 -3.21
C PHE A 416 2.34 7.64 -3.96
N ALA A 417 1.37 8.23 -3.24
CA ALA A 417 0.33 9.07 -3.82
C ALA A 417 0.93 10.37 -4.37
N TYR A 418 1.80 11.03 -3.59
CA TYR A 418 2.51 12.24 -3.96
C TYR A 418 3.39 12.03 -5.19
N MET A 419 4.23 10.98 -5.20
CA MET A 419 5.12 10.66 -6.32
C MET A 419 4.35 10.42 -7.64
N GLN A 420 3.09 10.02 -7.56
CA GLN A 420 2.20 9.76 -8.71
C GLN A 420 1.27 10.93 -9.03
N GLY A 421 1.40 12.06 -8.33
CA GLY A 421 0.64 13.28 -8.60
C GLY A 421 -0.83 13.19 -8.21
N LEU A 422 -1.18 12.40 -7.19
CA LEU A 422 -2.57 12.32 -6.69
C LEU A 422 -2.98 13.47 -5.78
N GLY A 423 -2.01 14.19 -5.23
CA GLY A 423 -2.23 15.38 -4.43
C GLY A 423 -0.94 15.94 -3.88
N PRO A 424 -0.98 17.16 -3.34
CA PRO A 424 0.21 17.84 -2.86
C PRO A 424 0.55 17.40 -1.44
N VAL A 425 1.83 17.51 -1.09
CA VAL A 425 2.26 17.54 0.32
C VAL A 425 2.86 18.87 0.69
N GLU A 426 3.27 19.67 -0.29
CA GLU A 426 3.97 20.94 -0.12
C GLU A 426 3.06 21.95 0.60
N PRO A 427 3.49 22.57 1.72
CA PRO A 427 2.64 23.49 2.49
C PRO A 427 2.05 24.64 1.66
N GLU A 428 2.81 25.18 0.70
CA GLU A 428 2.37 26.25 -0.19
C GLU A 428 1.22 25.85 -1.15
N LYS A 429 1.00 24.54 -1.34
CA LYS A 429 -0.11 23.99 -2.11
C LYS A 429 -1.27 23.52 -1.24
N ILE A 430 -1.19 23.68 0.09
CA ILE A 430 -2.24 23.29 1.03
C ILE A 430 -2.67 24.51 1.83
N GLN A 431 -3.81 25.08 1.47
CA GLN A 431 -4.44 26.13 2.24
C GLN A 431 -5.16 25.52 3.46
N VAL A 432 -4.59 25.72 4.64
CA VAL A 432 -5.20 25.33 5.91
C VAL A 432 -6.14 26.44 6.40
N LEU A 433 -7.37 26.07 6.77
CA LEU A 433 -8.38 26.97 7.35
C LEU A 433 -8.88 26.41 8.68
N GLY A 434 -9.41 27.27 9.56
CA GLY A 434 -9.77 26.89 10.93
C GLY A 434 -8.59 27.08 11.89
N ALA A 435 -8.36 26.12 12.78
CA ALA A 435 -7.19 26.12 13.64
C ALA A 435 -5.90 25.95 12.82
N SER A 436 -4.79 26.56 13.26
CA SER A 436 -3.49 26.34 12.60
C SER A 436 -2.91 24.99 12.99
N ILE A 437 -2.00 24.44 12.17
CA ILE A 437 -1.31 23.18 12.52
C ILE A 437 -0.55 23.36 13.83
N GLU A 438 0.17 24.47 13.99
CA GLU A 438 1.00 24.78 15.16
C GLU A 438 0.16 24.85 16.45
N GLU A 439 -1.07 25.37 16.36
CA GLU A 439 -1.98 25.46 17.49
C GLU A 439 -2.39 24.07 18.03
N VAL A 440 -2.60 23.10 17.15
CA VAL A 440 -3.18 21.80 17.50
C VAL A 440 -2.19 20.64 17.40
N THR A 441 -0.92 20.92 17.09
CA THR A 441 0.10 19.88 16.94
C THR A 441 0.38 19.21 18.27
N GLU A 442 0.34 17.89 18.23
CA GLU A 442 0.70 17.01 19.33
C GLU A 442 1.66 15.96 18.77
N THR A 443 2.84 15.80 19.37
CA THR A 443 3.75 14.75 18.92
C THR A 443 3.21 13.39 19.35
N PHE A 444 2.90 12.54 18.37
CA PHE A 444 2.46 11.18 18.61
C PHE A 444 3.67 10.27 18.78
N LYS A 445 3.54 9.29 19.67
CA LYS A 445 4.55 8.22 19.80
C LYS A 445 4.50 7.30 18.59
N GLU A 446 5.63 7.10 17.93
CA GLU A 446 5.77 6.06 16.90
C GLU A 446 5.73 4.66 17.50
N ALA A 447 5.47 3.65 16.67
CA ALA A 447 5.57 2.26 17.06
C ALA A 447 7.04 1.84 17.15
N GLU A 448 7.45 1.29 18.29
CA GLU A 448 8.75 0.64 18.39
C GLU A 448 8.74 -0.69 17.62
N VAL A 449 9.69 -0.83 16.69
CA VAL A 449 9.82 -2.03 15.84
C VAL A 449 11.16 -2.70 16.13
N ASP A 450 11.06 -3.87 16.75
CA ASP A 450 12.21 -4.71 17.10
C ASP A 450 12.16 -6.04 16.33
N VAL A 451 13.09 -6.20 15.39
CA VAL A 451 13.25 -7.40 14.57
C VAL A 451 14.39 -8.31 15.04
N SER A 452 14.96 -8.05 16.22
CA SER A 452 16.03 -8.90 16.76
C SER A 452 15.55 -10.33 16.97
N GLY A 453 16.44 -11.25 16.62
CA GLY A 453 16.27 -12.69 16.78
C GLY A 453 16.59 -13.19 18.20
N GLY A 454 16.64 -14.51 18.35
CA GLY A 454 17.07 -15.20 19.58
C GLY A 454 18.41 -15.91 19.39
N LYS A 455 18.81 -16.74 20.35
CA LYS A 455 20.15 -17.38 20.35
C LYS A 455 20.49 -18.20 19.09
N ARG A 456 19.55 -19.02 18.61
CA ARG A 456 19.69 -19.83 17.38
C ARG A 456 18.68 -19.44 16.29
N PHE A 457 18.10 -18.26 16.42
CA PHE A 457 17.13 -17.70 15.49
C PHE A 457 17.64 -16.33 15.07
N LEU A 458 18.30 -16.25 13.92
CA LEU A 458 18.91 -15.01 13.43
C LEU A 458 17.98 -14.31 12.44
N VAL A 459 18.03 -12.98 12.45
CA VAL A 459 17.28 -12.13 11.52
C VAL A 459 18.27 -11.22 10.80
N TYR A 460 18.31 -11.32 9.47
CA TYR A 460 19.13 -10.49 8.60
C TYR A 460 18.25 -9.48 7.87
N ASP A 461 18.29 -8.23 8.33
CA ASP A 461 17.35 -7.21 7.89
C ASP A 461 17.52 -6.77 6.41
N GLY A 462 18.73 -6.82 5.87
CA GLY A 462 19.00 -6.57 4.45
C GLY A 462 18.46 -5.24 3.92
N GLY A 463 18.36 -4.22 4.77
CA GLY A 463 17.79 -2.91 4.40
C GLY A 463 16.28 -2.97 4.10
N ALA A 464 15.53 -3.80 4.81
CA ALA A 464 14.09 -3.93 4.64
C ALA A 464 13.34 -2.62 4.94
N CYS A 465 12.20 -2.43 4.27
CA CYS A 465 11.33 -1.29 4.56
C CYS A 465 10.54 -1.50 5.86
N GLY A 466 10.02 -0.40 6.42
CA GLY A 466 9.19 -0.42 7.65
C GLY A 466 8.00 -1.36 7.58
N GLY A 467 7.48 -1.63 6.38
CA GLY A 467 6.45 -2.65 6.15
C GLY A 467 6.88 -4.05 6.60
N CYS A 468 7.93 -4.61 6.00
CA CYS A 468 8.38 -5.96 6.34
C CYS A 468 8.86 -6.05 7.79
N ARG A 469 9.60 -5.03 8.27
CA ARG A 469 10.07 -4.99 9.66
C ARG A 469 8.92 -4.99 10.66
N GLY A 470 7.90 -4.16 10.43
CA GLY A 470 6.75 -4.04 11.32
C GLY A 470 5.91 -5.32 11.38
N TYR A 471 5.64 -5.95 10.24
CA TYR A 471 4.90 -7.22 10.21
C TYR A 471 5.71 -8.38 10.79
N LEU A 472 7.03 -8.42 10.59
CA LEU A 472 7.90 -9.41 11.24
C LEU A 472 7.94 -9.20 12.76
N HIS A 473 8.16 -7.98 13.23
CA HIS A 473 8.12 -7.63 14.65
C HIS A 473 6.81 -8.07 15.31
N TYR A 474 5.67 -7.83 14.65
CA TYR A 474 4.37 -8.28 15.14
C TYR A 474 4.33 -9.79 15.42
N VAL A 475 4.96 -10.61 14.57
CA VAL A 475 5.07 -12.07 14.76
C VAL A 475 6.11 -12.43 15.81
N LEU A 476 7.30 -11.84 15.76
CA LEU A 476 8.38 -12.11 16.73
C LEU A 476 7.96 -11.80 18.16
N LYS A 477 7.15 -10.75 18.38
CA LYS A 477 6.57 -10.43 19.70
C LYS A 477 5.80 -11.61 20.30
N LYS A 478 5.20 -12.48 19.49
CA LYS A 478 4.48 -13.69 19.95
C LYS A 478 5.38 -14.88 20.20
N LEU A 479 6.59 -14.88 19.62
CA LEU A 479 7.65 -15.84 19.93
C LEU A 479 8.46 -15.42 21.16
N ARG A 480 8.36 -14.16 21.59
CA ARG A 480 8.96 -13.64 22.83
C ARG A 480 8.04 -13.88 24.04
N ARG A 481 7.64 -15.14 24.20
CA ARG A 481 6.87 -15.65 25.32
C ARG A 481 7.48 -16.97 25.82
N PRO A 482 7.20 -17.40 27.06
CA PRO A 482 7.76 -18.63 27.61
C PRO A 482 7.55 -19.84 26.68
N ASP A 483 8.59 -20.66 26.54
CA ASP A 483 8.54 -21.92 25.80
C ASP A 483 7.88 -23.01 26.67
N PRO A 484 6.76 -23.61 26.25
CA PRO A 484 6.09 -24.65 27.03
C PRO A 484 6.91 -25.95 27.17
N LYS A 485 7.87 -26.21 26.27
CA LYS A 485 8.75 -27.39 26.32
C LYS A 485 10.07 -27.13 27.07
N HIS A 486 10.51 -25.88 27.14
CA HIS A 486 11.79 -25.51 27.73
C HIS A 486 11.57 -24.42 28.79
N PRO A 487 11.22 -24.80 30.03
CA PRO A 487 11.03 -23.83 31.11
C PRO A 487 12.26 -22.93 31.29
N GLY A 488 12.03 -21.63 31.46
CA GLY A 488 13.09 -20.63 31.68
C GLY A 488 13.63 -19.95 30.43
N ILE A 489 13.18 -20.31 29.22
CA ILE A 489 13.48 -19.58 27.98
C ILE A 489 12.22 -19.19 27.22
N ASN A 490 12.35 -18.26 26.27
CA ASN A 490 11.27 -17.90 25.34
C ASN A 490 11.30 -18.78 24.08
N LEU A 491 10.19 -18.88 23.35
CA LEU A 491 10.11 -19.63 22.09
C LEU A 491 11.17 -19.17 21.06
N ILE A 492 11.44 -17.87 20.98
CA ILE A 492 12.45 -17.32 20.07
C ILE A 492 13.88 -17.84 20.38
N ASP A 493 14.13 -18.30 21.60
CA ASP A 493 15.43 -18.82 22.07
C ASP A 493 15.52 -20.34 22.08
N ARG A 494 14.50 -21.03 21.53
CA ARG A 494 14.44 -22.48 21.49
C ARG A 494 15.72 -23.06 20.85
N PRO A 495 16.33 -24.11 21.44
CA PRO A 495 17.56 -24.71 20.93
C PRO A 495 17.28 -25.59 19.71
N PHE A 496 17.03 -24.98 18.55
CA PHE A 496 16.90 -25.70 17.29
C PHE A 496 18.17 -26.50 16.97
N GLU A 497 18.02 -27.68 16.37
CA GLU A 497 19.14 -28.51 15.90
C GLU A 497 19.99 -27.76 14.86
N LYS A 498 19.32 -27.29 13.80
CA LYS A 498 19.86 -26.34 12.83
C LYS A 498 19.54 -24.91 13.24
N ARG A 499 20.49 -24.00 13.05
CA ARG A 499 20.22 -22.57 13.22
C ARG A 499 19.13 -22.13 12.24
N VAL A 500 18.22 -21.27 12.69
CA VAL A 500 17.20 -20.65 11.86
C VAL A 500 17.71 -19.28 11.43
N SER A 501 17.62 -19.00 10.13
CA SER A 501 18.08 -17.73 9.53
C SER A 501 16.95 -17.11 8.71
N VAL A 502 16.43 -15.99 9.19
CA VAL A 502 15.34 -15.24 8.55
C VAL A 502 15.92 -14.04 7.79
N PHE A 503 15.77 -14.03 6.48
CA PHE A 503 16.25 -12.97 5.61
C PHE A 503 15.10 -12.07 5.18
N LEU A 504 15.31 -10.76 5.19
CA LEU A 504 14.38 -9.76 4.65
C LEU A 504 15.15 -8.66 3.93
N GLY A 505 14.42 -7.75 3.29
CA GLY A 505 15.03 -6.64 2.55
C GLY A 505 15.68 -7.07 1.23
N PRO A 506 16.11 -6.12 0.40
CA PRO A 506 16.74 -6.42 -0.88
C PRO A 506 18.21 -6.85 -0.77
N GLU A 507 18.91 -6.51 0.30
CA GLU A 507 20.34 -6.84 0.43
C GLU A 507 20.53 -8.21 1.11
N THR A 508 21.52 -8.97 0.65
CA THR A 508 21.93 -10.24 1.24
C THR A 508 23.41 -10.13 1.58
N GLU A 509 23.72 -9.52 2.72
CA GLU A 509 25.12 -9.35 3.18
C GLU A 509 25.74 -10.68 3.62
N VAL A 510 24.91 -11.60 4.10
CA VAL A 510 25.29 -12.94 4.52
C VAL A 510 24.64 -13.93 3.56
N GLU A 511 25.46 -14.73 2.88
CA GLU A 511 24.98 -15.78 1.98
C GLU A 511 24.20 -16.85 2.78
N PRO A 512 23.01 -17.26 2.32
CA PRO A 512 22.25 -18.32 3.00
C PRO A 512 23.01 -19.63 3.03
N SER A 513 23.18 -20.21 4.22
CA SER A 513 23.87 -21.49 4.39
C SER A 513 22.92 -22.67 4.13
N PRO A 514 23.29 -23.67 3.32
CA PRO A 514 22.49 -24.88 3.12
C PRO A 514 22.36 -25.75 4.38
N ASP A 515 23.24 -25.55 5.36
CA ASP A 515 23.23 -26.29 6.64
C ASP A 515 22.24 -25.70 7.68
N GLU A 516 21.56 -24.61 7.33
CA GLU A 516 20.63 -23.89 8.18
C GLU A 516 19.18 -23.99 7.71
N THR A 517 18.26 -23.70 8.60
CA THR A 517 16.85 -23.51 8.25
C THR A 517 16.65 -22.08 7.78
N ASN A 518 16.74 -21.87 6.46
CA ASN A 518 16.57 -20.55 5.85
C ASN A 518 15.08 -20.22 5.63
N VAL A 519 14.71 -19.00 5.99
CA VAL A 519 13.38 -18.42 5.75
C VAL A 519 13.54 -17.08 5.04
N PHE A 520 12.90 -16.91 3.90
CA PHE A 520 13.03 -15.74 3.04
C PHE A 520 11.75 -14.93 3.02
N LEU A 521 11.78 -13.72 3.58
CA LEU A 521 10.60 -12.88 3.77
C LEU A 521 10.38 -11.91 2.59
N GLY A 522 9.27 -12.10 1.91
CA GLY A 522 8.70 -11.19 0.92
C GLY A 522 9.38 -11.20 -0.44
N ILE A 523 8.84 -10.38 -1.34
CA ILE A 523 9.33 -10.27 -2.73
C ILE A 523 10.82 -9.89 -2.78
N CYS A 524 11.31 -9.12 -1.81
CA CYS A 524 12.71 -8.71 -1.77
C CYS A 524 13.69 -9.89 -1.66
N GLN A 525 13.24 -11.04 -1.17
CA GLN A 525 14.04 -12.26 -1.06
C GLN A 525 13.58 -13.38 -2.03
N GLN A 526 12.71 -13.05 -3.01
CA GLN A 526 12.16 -14.02 -3.99
C GLN A 526 13.23 -14.79 -4.79
N HIS A 527 14.38 -14.14 -5.05
CA HIS A 527 15.48 -14.74 -5.80
C HIS A 527 16.19 -15.88 -5.05
N HIS A 528 15.95 -16.02 -3.74
CA HIS A 528 16.45 -17.11 -2.91
C HIS A 528 15.37 -18.15 -2.58
N ALA A 529 14.20 -18.10 -3.24
CA ALA A 529 13.06 -18.96 -2.89
C ALA A 529 13.34 -20.47 -2.99
N GLU A 530 14.35 -20.88 -3.77
CA GLU A 530 14.77 -22.29 -3.90
C GLU A 530 15.75 -22.74 -2.80
N ALA A 531 16.32 -21.80 -2.03
CA ALA A 531 17.32 -22.07 -0.99
C ALA A 531 16.73 -22.27 0.42
N GLY A 532 15.39 -22.30 0.54
CA GLY A 532 14.71 -22.40 1.83
C GLY A 532 13.23 -22.08 1.73
N LYS A 533 12.58 -21.77 2.87
CA LYS A 533 11.16 -21.46 2.92
C LYS A 533 10.92 -19.99 2.53
N HIS A 534 10.30 -19.76 1.38
CA HIS A 534 9.87 -18.41 0.98
C HIS A 534 8.49 -18.05 1.54
N LEU A 535 8.37 -16.84 2.06
CA LEU A 535 7.15 -16.26 2.62
C LEU A 535 6.72 -15.08 1.74
N PRO A 536 5.82 -15.28 0.75
CA PRO A 536 5.58 -14.30 -0.30
C PRO A 536 4.81 -13.06 0.17
N GLY A 537 4.96 -11.96 -0.59
CA GLY A 537 4.26 -10.69 -0.39
C GLY A 537 5.17 -9.47 -0.21
N CYS A 538 4.59 -8.28 -0.18
CA CYS A 538 5.29 -7.00 -0.03
C CYS A 538 4.42 -5.93 0.67
N PRO A 539 4.51 -5.80 2.01
CA PRO A 539 5.06 -6.81 2.92
C PRO A 539 4.15 -8.05 2.97
N PRO A 540 4.72 -9.25 3.24
CA PRO A 540 3.90 -10.44 3.52
C PRO A 540 2.85 -10.16 4.58
N HIS A 541 1.64 -10.66 4.37
CA HIS A 541 0.57 -10.53 5.36
C HIS A 541 0.97 -11.23 6.66
N ALA A 542 0.48 -10.77 7.81
CA ALA A 542 0.83 -11.32 9.12
C ALA A 542 0.63 -12.84 9.17
N GLU A 543 -0.45 -13.36 8.58
CA GLU A 543 -0.72 -14.81 8.56
C GLU A 543 0.31 -15.62 7.77
N VAL A 544 0.83 -15.08 6.66
CA VAL A 544 1.89 -15.75 5.88
C VAL A 544 3.14 -15.90 6.74
N ILE A 545 3.48 -14.85 7.50
CA ILE A 545 4.62 -14.87 8.42
C ILE A 545 4.37 -15.81 9.59
N MET A 546 3.16 -15.77 10.18
CA MET A 546 2.76 -16.66 11.27
C MET A 546 2.83 -18.13 10.85
N LYS A 547 2.17 -18.53 9.76
CA LYS A 547 2.19 -19.90 9.20
C LYS A 547 3.62 -20.35 8.90
N GLY A 548 4.44 -19.46 8.33
CA GLY A 548 5.84 -19.68 8.04
C GLY A 548 6.69 -19.98 9.28
N LEU A 549 6.71 -19.05 10.25
CA LEU A 549 7.58 -19.15 11.42
C LEU A 549 7.06 -20.15 12.47
N TYR A 550 5.74 -20.25 12.69
CA TYR A 550 5.18 -21.23 13.62
C TYR A 550 5.32 -22.66 13.14
N SER A 551 5.52 -22.91 11.83
CA SER A 551 5.83 -24.26 11.35
C SER A 551 7.14 -24.85 11.92
N LEU A 552 8.00 -24.00 12.49
CA LEU A 552 9.21 -24.42 13.21
C LEU A 552 8.92 -24.91 14.64
N TYR A 553 7.68 -24.73 15.11
CA TYR A 553 7.23 -25.03 16.46
C TYR A 553 5.99 -25.94 16.43
N PRO A 554 6.12 -27.20 15.98
CA PRO A 554 4.96 -28.08 15.74
C PRO A 554 4.15 -28.40 17.01
N ASP A 555 4.73 -28.21 18.19
CA ASP A 555 4.08 -28.38 19.49
C ASP A 555 3.40 -27.14 20.05
N VAL A 556 3.48 -26.00 19.36
CA VAL A 556 2.93 -24.73 19.84
C VAL A 556 1.74 -24.37 18.99
N GLU A 557 0.58 -24.22 19.63
CA GLU A 557 -0.59 -23.72 18.93
C GLU A 557 -0.35 -22.28 18.41
N ARG A 558 -0.55 -22.11 17.10
CA ARG A 558 -0.48 -20.81 16.42
C ARG A 558 -1.65 -19.94 16.88
N PRO A 559 -1.41 -18.69 17.30
CA PRO A 559 -2.47 -17.70 17.49
C PRO A 559 -3.35 -17.58 16.24
N ARG A 560 -4.66 -17.79 16.38
CA ARG A 560 -5.63 -17.73 15.28
C ARG A 560 -6.28 -16.36 15.25
N TYR A 561 -6.27 -15.72 14.09
CA TYR A 561 -6.92 -14.41 13.89
C TYR A 561 -8.14 -14.49 12.98
N ALA A 562 -8.22 -15.53 12.16
CA ALA A 562 -9.34 -15.87 11.28
C ALA A 562 -9.76 -17.33 11.49
N ASP A 563 -10.91 -17.69 10.92
CA ASP A 563 -11.27 -19.09 10.68
C ASP A 563 -10.29 -19.69 9.65
N GLU A 564 -9.72 -20.86 9.96
CA GLU A 564 -8.76 -21.58 9.12
C GLU A 564 -9.34 -21.86 7.72
N HIS A 565 -10.66 -22.13 7.64
CA HIS A 565 -11.35 -22.30 6.38
C HIS A 565 -11.36 -21.04 5.50
N ALA A 566 -11.37 -19.85 6.09
CA ALA A 566 -11.34 -18.60 5.34
C ALA A 566 -9.94 -18.30 4.78
N GLU A 567 -8.89 -18.58 5.55
CA GLU A 567 -7.49 -18.41 5.10
C GLU A 567 -7.17 -19.32 3.91
N ASP A 568 -7.47 -20.62 4.04
CA ASP A 568 -7.20 -21.60 3.00
C ASP A 568 -8.01 -21.32 1.72
N LYS A 569 -9.23 -20.81 1.87
CA LYS A 569 -10.04 -20.36 0.74
C LYS A 569 -9.37 -19.21 -0.01
N LEU A 570 -8.89 -18.17 0.69
CA LEU A 570 -8.20 -17.04 0.07
C LEU A 570 -6.89 -17.45 -0.60
N GLU A 571 -6.12 -18.34 0.03
CA GLU A 571 -4.89 -18.89 -0.54
C GLU A 571 -5.19 -19.67 -1.83
N LYS A 572 -6.23 -20.51 -1.84
CA LYS A 572 -6.66 -21.24 -3.04
C LYS A 572 -7.11 -20.30 -4.16
N MET A 573 -7.93 -19.30 -3.84
CA MET A 573 -8.39 -18.30 -4.82
C MET A 573 -7.22 -17.50 -5.41
N LEU A 574 -6.23 -17.11 -4.59
CA LEU A 574 -5.02 -16.46 -5.10
C LEU A 574 -4.28 -17.38 -6.08
N MET A 575 -4.14 -18.66 -5.77
CA MET A 575 -3.46 -19.62 -6.65
C MET A 575 -4.21 -19.84 -7.98
N GLU A 576 -5.52 -19.65 -8.02
CA GLU A 576 -6.31 -19.63 -9.26
C GLU A 576 -6.00 -18.36 -10.07
N VAL A 577 -6.01 -17.18 -9.44
CA VAL A 577 -5.63 -15.91 -10.09
C VAL A 577 -4.22 -15.98 -10.70
N LEU A 578 -3.25 -16.54 -9.97
CA LEU A 578 -1.86 -16.68 -10.43
C LEU A 578 -1.69 -17.66 -11.61
N LYS A 579 -2.68 -18.51 -11.90
CA LYS A 579 -2.69 -19.40 -13.07
C LYS A 579 -3.33 -18.74 -14.29
N GLU A 580 -4.31 -17.85 -14.07
CA GLU A 580 -5.08 -17.17 -15.13
C GLU A 580 -4.36 -15.94 -15.67
N GLU A 581 -3.67 -15.19 -14.80
CA GLU A 581 -2.76 -14.12 -15.22
C GLU A 581 -1.56 -14.69 -15.93
#